data_AF-A0A066Z6H3-F1
#
_entry.id   AF-A0A066Z6H3-F1
#
_cell.length_a   1.000
_cell.length_b   1.000
_cell.length_c   1.000
_cell.angle_alpha   90.00
_cell.angle_beta   90.00
_cell.angle_gamma   90.00
#
_symmetry.space_group_name_H-M   'P 1'
#
loop_
_entity.id
_entity.type
_entity.pdbx_description
1 polymer ?
#
loop_
_entity_poly.entity_id
_entity_poly.type
_entity_poly.pdbx_seq_one_letter_code
_entity_poly.pdbx_strand_id
1 'polypeptide(L)'
;MWMASGLLSVIMLAVPLSAAQVLFGAPNPFRDQDGFLDPWVYAVVYGGFIVEGAVLLTAYAMHARDRHGPLLDTPVRVLARRLPAAARAAAALAAALLATVGTVRLAWSLGAEFGLTPQRVTELAGQNGITEGVLAAVTLAGAAGLLALATGRTRARTWLPLALAWVGSAAAYGWGGLLGNLGALARSADHPCSATMIAVYIAETTAGLLVLGAGLGGLPAAAAGAARPATDQVR
;
A
#
# COMPACT_ATOMS: atom_id res chain seq x y z
N MET A 1 -9.09 -3.89 9.24
CA MET A 1 -7.65 -3.71 9.53
C MET A 1 -6.81 -3.49 8.28
N TRP A 2 -6.80 -4.39 7.28
CA TRP A 2 -5.96 -4.25 6.07
C TRP A 2 -6.11 -2.89 5.36
N MET A 3 -7.30 -2.59 4.82
CA MET A 3 -7.56 -1.32 4.13
C MET A 3 -7.27 -0.09 4.99
N ALA A 4 -7.73 -0.09 6.24
CA ALA A 4 -7.51 1.03 7.18
C ALA A 4 -6.01 1.31 7.39
N SER A 5 -5.20 0.27 7.60
CA SER A 5 -3.75 0.43 7.74
C SER A 5 -3.07 0.98 6.48
N GLY A 6 -3.54 0.58 5.30
CA GLY A 6 -3.05 1.13 4.03
C GLY A 6 -3.37 2.61 3.87
N LEU A 7 -4.64 2.97 4.07
CA LEU A 7 -5.09 4.37 4.00
C LEU A 7 -4.29 5.26 4.97
N LEU A 8 -4.18 4.82 6.21
CA LEU A 8 -3.55 5.57 7.30
C LEU A 8 -2.04 5.68 7.11
N SER A 9 -1.38 4.63 6.62
CA SER A 9 0.08 4.65 6.40
C SER A 9 0.52 5.75 5.43
N VAL A 10 -0.25 6.00 4.37
CA VAL A 10 0.03 7.09 3.43
C VAL A 10 -0.17 8.45 4.10
N ILE A 11 -1.21 8.65 4.92
CA ILE A 11 -1.40 9.90 5.68
C ILE A 11 -0.22 10.14 6.62
N MET A 12 0.18 9.10 7.37
CA MET A 12 1.28 9.16 8.32
C MET A 12 2.64 9.46 7.68
N LEU A 13 2.79 9.23 6.38
CA LEU A 13 4.01 9.55 5.64
C LEU A 13 3.88 10.88 4.89
N ALA A 14 2.82 11.06 4.09
CA ALA A 14 2.64 12.22 3.24
C ALA A 14 2.49 13.51 4.05
N VAL A 15 1.69 13.52 5.12
CA VAL A 15 1.45 14.76 5.89
C VAL A 15 2.74 15.29 6.54
N PRO A 16 3.56 14.49 7.25
CA PRO A 16 4.83 14.98 7.78
C PRO A 16 5.82 15.39 6.69
N LEU A 17 5.89 14.65 5.57
CA LEU A 17 6.76 15.04 4.45
C LEU A 17 6.35 16.38 3.84
N SER A 18 5.05 16.60 3.64
CA SER A 18 4.53 17.89 3.19
C SER A 18 4.88 19.00 4.16
N ALA A 19 4.66 18.80 5.47
CA ALA A 19 5.01 19.79 6.50
C ALA A 19 6.49 20.17 6.47
N ALA A 20 7.37 19.18 6.27
CA ALA A 20 8.81 19.39 6.23
C ALA A 20 9.26 20.26 5.04
N GLN A 21 8.48 20.35 3.95
CA GLN A 21 8.83 21.20 2.80
C GLN A 21 8.87 22.69 3.15
N VAL A 22 8.11 23.12 4.16
CA VAL A 22 8.13 24.51 4.64
C VAL A 22 9.53 24.91 5.13
N LEU A 23 10.27 23.95 5.71
CA LEU A 23 11.66 24.15 6.15
C LEU A 23 12.61 24.45 4.98
N PHE A 24 12.21 24.10 3.75
CA PHE A 24 12.97 24.34 2.52
C PHE A 24 12.40 25.51 1.70
N GLY A 25 11.55 26.35 2.29
CA GLY A 25 11.00 27.54 1.65
C GLY A 25 9.80 27.29 0.73
N ALA A 26 9.23 26.07 0.75
CA ALA A 26 7.98 25.81 0.05
C ALA A 26 6.80 26.53 0.75
N PRO A 27 5.75 26.90 0.00
CA PRO A 27 4.51 27.41 0.60
C PRO A 27 3.94 26.45 1.64
N ASN A 28 3.29 26.97 2.67
CA ASN A 28 2.65 26.13 3.69
C ASN A 28 1.64 25.18 3.02
N PRO A 29 1.86 23.85 3.10
CA PRO A 29 0.99 22.89 2.43
C PRO A 29 -0.42 22.85 3.04
N PHE A 30 -0.58 23.31 4.27
CA PHE A 30 -1.84 23.28 5.01
C PHE A 30 -2.62 24.58 4.88
N ARG A 31 -2.09 25.55 4.13
CA ARG A 31 -2.81 26.77 3.80
C ARG A 31 -3.69 26.49 2.60
N ASP A 32 -4.99 26.40 2.87
CA ASP A 32 -5.99 26.22 1.84
C ASP A 32 -5.98 27.40 0.86
N GLN A 33 -6.13 27.13 -0.44
CA GLN A 33 -6.17 28.17 -1.47
C GLN A 33 -7.53 28.91 -1.46
N ASP A 34 -8.59 28.20 -1.05
CA ASP A 34 -9.96 28.71 -1.04
C ASP A 34 -10.39 29.24 0.34
N GLY A 35 -9.52 29.12 1.36
CA GLY A 35 -9.75 29.64 2.72
C GLY A 35 -10.83 28.91 3.52
N PHE A 36 -11.17 27.67 3.15
CA PHE A 36 -12.21 26.88 3.82
C PHE A 36 -11.75 26.36 5.20
N LEU A 37 -10.45 26.12 5.40
CA LEU A 37 -9.89 25.67 6.68
C LEU A 37 -8.66 26.48 7.09
N ASP A 38 -8.63 26.88 8.36
CA ASP A 38 -7.42 27.44 8.96
C ASP A 38 -6.31 26.37 9.06
N PRO A 39 -5.04 26.72 8.81
CA PRO A 39 -3.92 25.77 8.85
C PRO A 39 -3.78 25.01 10.19
N TRP A 40 -4.18 25.62 11.30
CA TRP A 40 -4.12 24.99 12.62
C TRP A 40 -5.12 23.84 12.75
N VAL A 41 -6.29 23.93 12.11
CA VAL A 41 -7.30 22.85 12.11
C VAL A 41 -6.74 21.62 11.41
N TYR A 42 -6.11 21.82 10.26
CA TYR A 42 -5.44 20.74 9.54
C TYR A 42 -4.38 20.07 10.42
N ALA A 43 -3.53 20.86 11.07
CA ALA A 43 -2.48 20.33 11.95
C ALA A 43 -3.06 19.51 13.11
N VAL A 44 -4.13 19.98 13.75
CA VAL A 44 -4.78 19.26 14.86
C VAL A 44 -5.44 17.97 14.37
N VAL A 45 -6.22 18.01 13.28
CA VAL A 45 -6.95 16.85 12.77
C VAL A 45 -6.00 15.77 12.26
N TYR A 46 -5.06 16.12 11.38
CA TYR A 46 -4.13 15.16 10.82
C TYR A 46 -3.08 14.72 11.85
N GLY A 47 -2.67 15.60 12.77
CA GLY A 47 -1.85 15.22 13.91
C GLY A 47 -2.56 14.18 14.80
N GLY A 48 -3.84 14.38 15.09
CA GLY A 48 -4.68 13.43 15.81
C GLY A 48 -4.77 12.07 15.12
N PHE A 49 -5.06 12.05 13.81
CA PHE A 49 -5.08 10.80 13.04
C PHE A 49 -3.74 10.07 13.02
N ILE A 50 -2.62 10.80 12.97
CA ILE A 50 -1.28 10.20 13.01
C ILE A 50 -1.04 9.55 14.37
N VAL A 51 -1.38 10.23 15.47
CA VAL A 51 -1.21 9.69 16.83
C VAL A 51 -2.11 8.48 17.05
N GLU A 52 -3.40 8.59 16.74
CA GLU A 52 -4.36 7.49 16.85
C GLU A 52 -3.92 6.31 15.99
N GLY A 53 -3.50 6.59 14.76
CA GLY A 53 -3.01 5.58 13.85
C GLY A 53 -1.77 4.86 14.35
N ALA A 54 -0.80 5.60 14.89
CA ALA A 54 0.39 5.02 15.49
C ALA A 54 0.03 4.08 16.65
N VAL A 55 -0.88 4.49 17.52
CA VAL A 55 -1.35 3.67 18.64
C VAL A 55 -2.06 2.40 18.14
N LEU A 56 -3.02 2.53 17.24
CA LEU A 56 -3.80 1.40 16.72
C LEU A 56 -2.93 0.41 15.92
N LEU A 57 -2.03 0.91 15.07
CA LEU A 57 -1.11 0.07 14.30
C LEU A 57 -0.11 -0.65 15.21
N THR A 58 0.39 0.03 16.25
CA THR A 58 1.28 -0.59 17.24
C THR A 58 0.55 -1.68 18.02
N ALA A 59 -0.66 -1.39 18.52
CA ALA A 59 -1.49 -2.36 19.23
C ALA A 59 -1.81 -3.58 18.35
N TYR A 60 -2.15 -3.35 17.07
CA TYR A 60 -2.37 -4.42 16.12
C TYR A 60 -1.11 -5.23 15.83
N ALA A 61 0.05 -4.58 15.68
CA ALA A 61 1.32 -5.25 15.45
C ALA A 61 1.72 -6.14 16.64
N MET A 62 1.51 -5.66 17.88
CA MET A 62 1.70 -6.45 19.09
C MET A 62 0.75 -7.65 19.12
N HIS A 63 -0.55 -7.42 18.89
CA HIS A 63 -1.54 -8.50 18.81
C HIS A 63 -1.20 -9.56 17.75
N ALA A 64 -0.79 -9.11 16.56
CA ALA A 64 -0.40 -9.99 15.48
C ALA A 64 0.89 -10.77 15.82
N ARG A 65 1.85 -10.14 16.50
CA ARG A 65 3.09 -10.78 16.96
C ARG A 65 2.82 -11.82 18.05
N ASP A 66 1.94 -11.54 19.00
CA ASP A 66 1.59 -12.50 20.06
C ASP A 66 0.85 -13.71 19.48
N ARG A 67 -0.06 -13.48 18.53
CA ARG A 67 -0.86 -14.55 17.91
C ARG A 67 -0.11 -15.36 16.84
N HIS A 68 0.77 -14.72 16.09
CA HIS A 68 1.42 -15.29 14.90
C HIS A 68 2.95 -15.21 14.92
N GLY A 69 3.56 -14.89 16.05
CA GLY A 69 5.01 -14.72 16.24
C GLY A 69 5.86 -15.83 15.61
N PRO A 70 5.58 -17.12 15.86
CA PRO A 70 6.34 -18.21 15.26
C PRO A 70 6.36 -18.18 13.72
N LEU A 71 5.23 -17.81 13.09
CA LEU A 71 5.13 -17.66 11.63
C LEU A 71 5.91 -16.43 11.14
N LEU A 72 5.77 -15.31 11.84
CA LEU A 72 6.39 -14.02 11.50
C LEU A 72 7.92 -14.05 11.63
N ASP A 73 8.43 -14.80 12.62
CA ASP A 73 9.86 -14.96 12.86
C ASP A 73 10.52 -16.05 12.01
N THR A 74 9.72 -16.86 11.31
CA THR A 74 10.22 -17.87 10.37
C THR A 74 10.89 -17.21 9.16
N PRO A 75 12.01 -17.73 8.63
CA PRO A 75 12.62 -17.23 7.39
C PRO A 75 11.65 -17.31 6.22
N VAL A 76 11.58 -16.27 5.39
CA VAL A 76 10.57 -16.20 4.31
C VAL A 76 10.66 -17.39 3.34
N ARG A 77 11.87 -17.93 3.12
CA ARG A 77 12.10 -19.11 2.29
C ARG A 77 11.34 -20.35 2.76
N VAL A 78 11.09 -20.48 4.07
CA VAL A 78 10.35 -21.60 4.64
C VAL A 78 8.86 -21.41 4.41
N LEU A 79 8.35 -20.19 4.62
CA LEU A 79 6.96 -19.86 4.30
C LEU A 79 6.67 -20.05 2.80
N ALA A 80 7.54 -19.54 1.94
CA ALA A 80 7.37 -19.60 0.48
C ALA A 80 7.25 -21.04 -0.05
N ARG A 81 7.92 -22.02 0.58
CA ARG A 81 7.78 -23.44 0.21
C ARG A 81 6.46 -24.05 0.66
N ARG A 82 5.85 -23.51 1.71
CA ARG A 82 4.58 -23.99 2.28
C ARG A 82 3.37 -23.31 1.64
N LEU A 83 3.56 -22.17 0.97
CA LEU A 83 2.48 -21.50 0.26
C LEU A 83 2.00 -22.34 -0.93
N PRO A 84 0.68 -22.51 -1.10
CA PRO A 84 0.11 -23.14 -2.28
C PRO A 84 0.58 -22.46 -3.58
N ALA A 85 0.74 -23.23 -4.65
CA ALA A 85 1.19 -22.70 -5.95
C ALA A 85 0.28 -21.55 -6.45
N ALA A 86 -1.04 -21.69 -6.27
CA ALA A 86 -2.01 -20.64 -6.63
C ALA A 86 -1.79 -19.34 -5.83
N ALA A 87 -1.55 -19.43 -4.52
CA ALA A 87 -1.27 -18.26 -3.69
C ALA A 87 0.05 -17.58 -4.08
N ARG A 88 1.08 -18.37 -4.44
CA ARG A 88 2.36 -17.84 -4.95
C ARG A 88 2.19 -17.16 -6.31
N ALA A 89 1.42 -17.76 -7.22
CA ALA A 89 1.13 -17.19 -8.53
C ALA A 89 0.34 -15.87 -8.40
N ALA A 90 -0.68 -15.84 -7.55
CA ALA A 90 -1.44 -14.63 -7.25
C ALA A 90 -0.55 -13.54 -6.63
N ALA A 91 0.33 -13.89 -5.69
CA ALA A 91 1.29 -12.95 -5.12
C ALA A 91 2.29 -12.41 -6.16
N ALA A 92 2.77 -13.24 -7.09
CA ALA A 92 3.67 -12.81 -8.16
C ALA A 92 2.96 -11.89 -9.17
N LEU A 93 1.72 -12.21 -9.56
CA LEU A 93 0.91 -11.37 -10.43
C LEU A 93 0.61 -10.02 -9.77
N ALA A 94 0.20 -10.03 -8.50
CA ALA A 94 -0.01 -8.81 -7.73
C ALA A 94 1.29 -7.99 -7.61
N ALA A 95 2.44 -8.64 -7.38
CA ALA A 95 3.73 -7.94 -7.37
C ALA A 95 4.04 -7.24 -8.70
N ALA A 96 3.77 -7.89 -9.83
CA ALA A 96 3.97 -7.29 -11.15
C ALA A 96 3.04 -6.09 -11.39
N LEU A 97 1.76 -6.21 -11.01
CA LEU A 97 0.80 -5.12 -11.09
C LEU A 97 1.22 -3.94 -10.20
N LEU A 98 1.55 -4.19 -8.92
CA LEU A 98 2.01 -3.14 -8.00
C LEU A 98 3.32 -2.50 -8.47
N ALA A 99 4.27 -3.27 -9.00
CA ALA A 99 5.50 -2.71 -9.57
C ALA A 99 5.20 -1.78 -10.75
N THR A 100 4.27 -2.19 -11.62
CA THR A 100 3.88 -1.41 -12.80
C THR A 100 3.22 -0.10 -12.41
N VAL A 101 2.16 -0.16 -11.59
CA VAL A 101 1.43 1.05 -11.16
C VAL A 101 2.28 1.94 -10.25
N GLY A 102 3.09 1.36 -9.37
CA GLY A 102 4.05 2.10 -8.55
C GLY A 102 5.08 2.86 -9.39
N THR A 103 5.54 2.27 -10.51
CA THR A 103 6.45 2.95 -11.44
C THR A 103 5.76 4.09 -12.18
N VAL A 104 4.51 3.89 -12.61
CA VAL A 104 3.70 4.94 -13.25
C VAL A 104 3.48 6.11 -12.28
N ARG A 105 3.09 5.84 -11.03
CA ARG A 105 2.95 6.86 -9.99
C ARG A 105 4.26 7.57 -9.68
N LEU A 106 5.37 6.84 -9.66
CA LEU A 106 6.69 7.44 -9.49
C LEU A 106 6.99 8.42 -10.64
N ALA A 107 6.74 8.01 -11.88
CA ALA A 107 6.91 8.89 -13.04
C ALA A 107 6.04 10.15 -12.94
N TRP A 108 4.76 10.01 -12.56
CA TRP A 108 3.87 11.15 -12.32
C TRP A 108 4.37 12.07 -11.19
N SER A 109 4.87 11.50 -10.10
CA SER A 109 5.45 12.28 -8.99
C SER A 109 6.72 13.04 -9.39
N LEU A 110 7.42 12.57 -10.43
CA LEU A 110 8.60 13.20 -11.02
C LEU A 110 8.25 14.16 -12.17
N GLY A 111 6.96 14.44 -12.38
CA GLY A 111 6.48 15.41 -13.37
C GLY A 111 6.15 14.84 -14.74
N ALA A 112 6.08 13.52 -14.90
CA ALA A 112 5.60 12.94 -16.15
C ALA A 112 4.08 13.19 -16.31
N GLU A 113 3.66 13.68 -17.47
CA GLU A 113 2.26 14.07 -17.71
C GLU A 113 1.47 13.02 -18.52
N PHE A 114 2.11 11.93 -18.94
CA PHE A 114 1.48 10.95 -19.81
C PHE A 114 0.24 10.33 -19.15
N GLY A 115 -0.83 10.23 -19.93
CA GLY A 115 -2.08 9.64 -19.46
C GLY A 115 -2.77 10.42 -18.34
N LEU A 116 -2.33 11.63 -18.00
CA LEU A 116 -3.03 12.51 -17.06
C LEU A 116 -3.94 13.48 -17.80
N THR A 117 -4.99 13.94 -17.12
CA THR A 117 -5.82 15.04 -17.62
C THR A 117 -5.15 16.38 -17.29
N PRO A 118 -5.44 17.47 -18.04
CA PRO A 118 -4.86 18.79 -17.73
C PRO A 118 -5.11 19.23 -16.28
N GLN A 119 -6.31 18.95 -15.76
CA GLN A 119 -6.64 19.21 -14.36
C GLN A 119 -5.72 18.44 -13.40
N ARG A 120 -5.46 17.15 -13.67
CA ARG A 120 -4.61 16.33 -12.80
C ARG A 120 -3.14 16.75 -12.84
N VAL A 121 -2.66 17.24 -13.99
CA VAL A 121 -1.31 17.84 -14.09
C VAL A 121 -1.19 19.04 -13.16
N THR A 122 -2.17 19.96 -13.18
CA THR A 122 -2.18 21.12 -12.28
C THR A 122 -2.26 20.72 -10.81
N GLU A 123 -3.10 19.73 -10.47
CA GLU A 123 -3.19 19.21 -9.10
C GLU A 123 -1.84 18.64 -8.60
N LEU A 124 -1.10 17.95 -9.47
CA LEU A 124 0.19 17.31 -9.13
C LEU A 124 1.36 18.27 -9.07
N ALA A 125 1.35 19.35 -9.86
CA ALA A 125 2.36 20.40 -9.82
C ALA A 125 2.42 21.12 -8.46
N GLY A 126 1.37 21.01 -7.65
CA GLY A 126 1.32 21.48 -6.27
C GLY A 126 1.69 20.41 -5.23
N GLN A 127 0.95 20.38 -4.12
CA GLN A 127 1.24 19.52 -2.97
C GLN A 127 0.98 18.03 -3.22
N ASN A 128 0.17 17.68 -4.23
CA ASN A 128 -0.19 16.28 -4.49
C ASN A 128 0.98 15.45 -5.06
N GLY A 129 2.06 16.09 -5.53
CA GLY A 129 3.27 15.38 -5.98
C GLY A 129 3.92 14.53 -4.88
N ILE A 130 3.92 15.01 -3.62
CA ILE A 130 4.46 14.25 -2.48
C ILE A 130 3.59 13.04 -2.19
N THR A 131 2.27 13.24 -2.11
CA THR A 131 1.33 12.16 -1.86
C THR A 131 1.44 11.09 -2.93
N GLU A 132 1.59 11.47 -4.20
CA GLU A 132 1.89 10.51 -5.28
C GLU A 132 3.24 9.81 -5.10
N GLY A 133 4.30 10.53 -4.74
CA GLY A 133 5.60 9.92 -4.47
C GLY A 133 5.58 8.92 -3.32
N VAL A 134 4.84 9.23 -2.24
CA VAL A 134 4.61 8.33 -1.11
C VAL A 134 3.82 7.10 -1.54
N LEU A 135 2.73 7.30 -2.31
CA LEU A 135 1.95 6.20 -2.86
C LEU A 135 2.82 5.30 -3.75
N ALA A 136 3.64 5.87 -4.62
CA ALA A 136 4.59 5.15 -5.44
C ALA A 136 5.55 4.31 -4.58
N ALA A 137 6.20 4.93 -3.59
CA ALA A 137 7.15 4.26 -2.71
C ALA A 137 6.52 3.10 -1.92
N VAL A 138 5.36 3.33 -1.31
CA VAL A 138 4.63 2.32 -0.52
C VAL A 138 4.15 1.18 -1.42
N THR A 139 3.68 1.48 -2.62
CA THR A 139 3.23 0.49 -3.61
C THR A 139 4.39 -0.37 -4.12
N LEU A 140 5.53 0.25 -4.45
CA LEU A 140 6.74 -0.45 -4.87
C LEU A 140 7.32 -1.31 -3.73
N ALA A 141 7.27 -0.83 -2.50
CA ALA A 141 7.65 -1.62 -1.33
C ALA A 141 6.73 -2.85 -1.16
N GLY A 142 5.43 -2.68 -1.39
CA GLY A 142 4.46 -3.78 -1.48
C GLY A 142 4.81 -4.82 -2.54
N ALA A 143 5.16 -4.36 -3.74
CA ALA A 143 5.62 -5.23 -4.83
C ALA A 143 6.86 -6.03 -4.43
N ALA A 144 7.86 -5.38 -3.81
CA ALA A 144 9.07 -6.04 -3.33
C ALA A 144 8.77 -7.09 -2.24
N GLY A 145 7.87 -6.76 -1.30
CA GLY A 145 7.41 -7.70 -0.26
C GLY A 145 6.73 -8.94 -0.85
N LEU A 146 5.83 -8.76 -1.81
CA LEU A 146 5.15 -9.86 -2.50
C LEU A 146 6.11 -10.70 -3.33
N LEU A 147 7.05 -10.08 -4.04
CA LEU A 147 8.07 -10.81 -4.81
C LEU A 147 8.97 -11.64 -3.89
N ALA A 148 9.35 -11.10 -2.73
CA ALA A 148 10.09 -11.83 -1.70
C ALA A 148 9.30 -13.04 -1.16
N LEU A 149 7.99 -12.89 -0.93
CA LEU A 149 7.10 -13.97 -0.48
C LEU A 149 6.89 -15.04 -1.56
N ALA A 150 6.70 -14.65 -2.82
CA ALA A 150 6.44 -15.55 -3.93
C ALA A 150 7.68 -16.38 -4.32
N THR A 151 8.87 -15.76 -4.27
CA THR A 151 10.13 -16.39 -4.67
C THR A 151 10.85 -17.08 -3.52
N GLY A 152 10.69 -16.60 -2.28
CA GLY A 152 11.41 -17.11 -1.11
C GLY A 152 12.92 -16.89 -1.16
N ARG A 153 13.43 -16.02 -2.05
CA ARG A 153 14.87 -15.85 -2.32
C ARG A 153 15.62 -14.97 -1.32
N THR A 154 14.92 -14.18 -0.50
CA THR A 154 15.56 -13.34 0.50
C THR A 154 15.85 -14.10 1.81
N ARG A 155 16.85 -13.62 2.56
CA ARG A 155 17.17 -14.11 3.92
C ARG A 155 16.35 -13.41 4.99
N ALA A 156 15.51 -12.43 4.62
CA ALA A 156 14.66 -11.71 5.55
C ALA A 156 13.70 -12.65 6.31
N ARG A 157 13.36 -12.25 7.53
CA ARG A 157 12.26 -12.86 8.30
C ARG A 157 10.93 -12.52 7.64
N THR A 158 9.96 -13.41 7.77
CA THR A 158 8.64 -13.30 7.13
C THR A 158 7.92 -12.00 7.48
N TRP A 159 8.06 -11.49 8.71
CA TRP A 159 7.37 -10.27 9.16
C TRP A 159 7.60 -9.07 8.25
N LEU A 160 8.82 -8.89 7.73
CA LEU A 160 9.16 -7.70 6.95
C LEU A 160 8.52 -7.73 5.55
N PRO A 161 8.77 -8.75 4.69
CA PRO A 161 8.07 -8.85 3.40
C PRO A 161 6.55 -8.89 3.54
N LEU A 162 6.03 -9.50 4.61
CA LEU A 162 4.59 -9.55 4.87
C LEU A 162 4.03 -8.18 5.24
N ALA A 163 4.70 -7.41 6.10
CA ALA A 163 4.29 -6.05 6.43
C ALA A 163 4.33 -5.13 5.21
N LEU A 164 5.38 -5.22 4.40
CA LEU A 164 5.49 -4.46 3.15
C LEU A 164 4.36 -4.81 2.19
N ALA A 165 4.13 -6.11 1.93
CA ALA A 165 3.04 -6.58 1.08
C ALA A 165 1.67 -6.14 1.60
N TRP A 166 1.45 -6.24 2.91
CA TRP A 166 0.21 -5.85 3.58
C TRP A 166 -0.08 -4.35 3.40
N VAL A 167 0.86 -3.49 3.78
CA VAL A 167 0.69 -2.03 3.73
C VAL A 167 0.63 -1.55 2.29
N GLY A 168 1.54 -2.01 1.42
CA GLY A 168 1.61 -1.59 0.02
C GLY A 168 0.36 -1.96 -0.78
N SER A 169 -0.13 -3.20 -0.65
CA SER A 169 -1.36 -3.63 -1.32
C SER A 169 -2.60 -2.93 -0.77
N ALA A 170 -2.67 -2.69 0.54
CA ALA A 170 -3.77 -1.95 1.16
C ALA A 170 -3.79 -0.49 0.73
N ALA A 171 -2.63 0.17 0.64
CA ALA A 171 -2.52 1.55 0.20
C ALA A 171 -2.94 1.69 -1.26
N ALA A 172 -2.42 0.82 -2.15
CA ALA A 172 -2.83 0.77 -3.56
C ALA A 172 -4.34 0.57 -3.69
N TYR A 173 -4.91 -0.41 -2.98
CA TYR A 173 -6.34 -0.68 -3.00
C TYR A 173 -7.17 0.48 -2.44
N GLY A 174 -6.79 1.07 -1.30
CA GLY A 174 -7.58 2.10 -0.63
C GLY A 174 -7.53 3.44 -1.35
N TRP A 175 -6.34 3.94 -1.66
CA TRP A 175 -6.15 5.25 -2.29
C TRP A 175 -6.41 5.23 -3.79
N GLY A 176 -5.75 4.32 -4.48
CA GLY A 176 -5.80 4.25 -5.93
C GLY A 176 -7.03 3.52 -6.43
N GLY A 177 -7.27 2.31 -5.91
CA GLY A 177 -8.42 1.50 -6.25
C GLY A 177 -9.75 2.14 -5.84
N LEU A 178 -10.05 2.16 -4.55
CA LEU A 178 -11.35 2.59 -4.04
C LEU A 178 -11.58 4.09 -4.22
N LEU A 179 -10.74 4.94 -3.62
CA LEU A 179 -10.93 6.40 -3.69
C LEU A 179 -10.72 6.93 -5.12
N GLY A 180 -9.74 6.41 -5.85
CA GLY A 180 -9.50 6.79 -7.25
C GLY A 180 -10.66 6.42 -8.18
N ASN A 181 -11.23 5.21 -8.07
CA ASN A 181 -12.42 4.85 -8.86
C ASN A 181 -13.66 5.63 -8.44
N LEU A 182 -13.89 5.86 -7.13
CA LEU A 182 -15.01 6.69 -6.68
C LEU A 182 -14.88 8.12 -7.18
N GLY A 183 -13.67 8.69 -7.14
CA GLY A 183 -13.38 9.99 -7.73
C GLY A 183 -13.59 10.01 -9.24
N ALA A 184 -13.23 8.94 -9.95
CA ALA A 184 -13.49 8.82 -11.38
C ALA A 184 -14.99 8.77 -11.73
N LEU A 185 -15.81 8.12 -10.89
CA LEU A 185 -17.26 8.07 -11.03
C LEU A 185 -17.95 9.39 -10.68
N ALA A 186 -17.40 10.14 -9.72
CA ALA A 186 -17.94 11.41 -9.27
C ALA A 186 -17.64 12.58 -10.22
N ARG A 187 -16.70 12.42 -11.16
CA ARG A 187 -16.35 13.46 -12.14
C ARG A 187 -17.42 13.57 -13.23
N SER A 188 -17.74 14.82 -13.60
CA SER A 188 -18.71 15.13 -14.65
C SER A 188 -18.16 14.84 -16.06
N ALA A 189 -19.06 14.80 -17.06
CA ALA A 189 -18.69 14.64 -18.46
C ALA A 189 -17.73 15.72 -18.98
N ASP A 190 -17.70 16.89 -18.33
CA ASP A 190 -16.82 18.01 -18.68
C ASP A 190 -15.39 17.83 -18.14
N HIS A 191 -15.19 16.94 -17.17
CA HIS A 191 -13.88 16.64 -16.58
C HIS A 191 -13.63 15.12 -16.46
N PRO A 192 -13.66 14.36 -17.56
CA PRO A 192 -13.57 12.91 -17.51
C PRO A 192 -12.17 12.45 -17.06
N CYS A 193 -12.09 11.34 -16.34
CA CYS A 193 -10.82 10.64 -16.13
C CYS A 193 -10.28 10.09 -17.45
N SER A 194 -8.96 10.12 -17.62
CA SER A 194 -8.32 9.45 -18.76
C SER A 194 -8.44 7.92 -18.63
N ALA A 195 -8.38 7.22 -19.77
CA ALA A 195 -8.35 5.76 -19.80
C ALA A 195 -7.13 5.19 -19.04
N THR A 196 -5.98 5.86 -19.10
CA THR A 196 -4.77 5.46 -18.39
C THR A 196 -4.95 5.52 -16.87
N MET A 197 -5.56 6.60 -16.35
CA MET A 197 -5.83 6.71 -14.91
C MET A 197 -6.79 5.62 -14.43
N ILE A 198 -7.86 5.36 -15.20
CA ILE A 198 -8.81 4.27 -14.90
C ILE A 198 -8.09 2.91 -14.90
N ALA A 199 -7.23 2.65 -15.88
CA ALA A 199 -6.46 1.41 -15.95
C ALA A 199 -5.53 1.23 -14.73
N VAL A 200 -4.88 2.30 -14.26
CA VAL A 200 -4.08 2.28 -13.03
C VAL A 200 -4.94 1.93 -11.82
N TYR A 201 -6.10 2.58 -11.64
CA TYR A 201 -6.99 2.32 -10.50
C TYR A 201 -7.57 0.90 -10.51
N ILE A 202 -7.90 0.36 -11.70
CA ILE A 202 -8.35 -1.04 -11.85
C ILE A 202 -7.21 -2.01 -11.50
N ALA A 203 -5.99 -1.74 -11.96
CA ALA A 203 -4.83 -2.58 -11.67
C ALA A 203 -4.51 -2.60 -10.15
N GLU A 204 -4.61 -1.45 -9.48
CA GLU A 204 -4.44 -1.34 -8.02
C GLU A 204 -5.53 -2.09 -7.25
N THR A 205 -6.79 -1.97 -7.69
CA THR A 205 -7.91 -2.72 -7.13
C THR A 205 -7.68 -4.22 -7.26
N THR A 206 -7.32 -4.67 -8.47
CA THR A 206 -7.08 -6.07 -8.80
C THR A 206 -5.91 -6.62 -7.99
N ALA A 207 -4.80 -5.90 -7.91
CA ALA A 207 -3.65 -6.30 -7.11
C ALA A 207 -4.01 -6.44 -5.63
N GLY A 208 -4.75 -5.49 -5.07
CA GLY A 208 -5.24 -5.56 -3.69
C GLY A 208 -6.09 -6.80 -3.42
N LEU A 209 -7.06 -7.09 -4.29
CA LEU A 209 -7.94 -8.26 -4.16
C LEU A 209 -7.18 -9.58 -4.31
N LEU A 210 -6.20 -9.65 -5.23
CA LEU A 210 -5.32 -10.82 -5.37
C LEU A 210 -4.52 -11.09 -4.10
N VAL A 211 -3.95 -10.04 -3.47
CA VAL A 211 -3.21 -10.16 -2.22
C VAL A 211 -4.12 -10.60 -1.08
N LEU A 212 -5.31 -10.01 -0.99
CA LEU A 212 -6.29 -10.38 0.03
C LEU A 212 -6.71 -11.85 -0.10
N GLY A 213 -7.04 -12.30 -1.32
CA GLY A 213 -7.40 -13.69 -1.59
C GLY A 213 -6.24 -14.66 -1.34
N ALA A 214 -5.03 -14.32 -1.78
CA ALA A 214 -3.83 -15.13 -1.54
C ALA A 214 -3.49 -15.23 -0.04
N GLY A 215 -3.68 -14.16 0.72
CA GLY A 215 -3.49 -14.14 2.17
C GLY A 215 -4.52 -15.01 2.90
N LEU A 216 -5.81 -14.85 2.57
CA LEU A 216 -6.91 -15.60 3.19
C LEU A 216 -6.83 -17.10 2.91
N GLY A 217 -6.49 -17.51 1.69
CA GLY A 217 -6.37 -18.93 1.34
C GLY A 217 -5.00 -19.54 1.63
N GLY A 218 -3.92 -18.78 1.41
CA GLY A 218 -2.55 -19.30 1.43
C GLY A 218 -1.93 -19.40 2.82
N LEU A 219 -2.17 -18.42 3.70
CA LEU A 219 -1.55 -18.40 5.03
C LEU A 219 -2.07 -19.52 5.96
N PRO A 220 -3.40 -19.80 6.02
CA PRO A 220 -3.91 -20.91 6.83
C PRO A 220 -3.40 -22.27 6.33
N ALA A 221 -3.35 -22.47 5.00
CA ALA A 221 -2.83 -23.70 4.40
C ALA A 221 -1.34 -23.91 4.74
N ALA A 222 -0.54 -22.84 4.69
CA ALA A 222 0.87 -22.90 5.05
C ALA A 222 1.11 -23.17 6.55
N ALA A 223 0.22 -22.69 7.42
CA ALA A 223 0.26 -22.94 8.87
C ALA A 223 -0.15 -24.38 9.20
N ALA A 224 -1.20 -24.92 8.56
CA ALA A 224 -1.66 -26.29 8.76
C ALA A 224 -0.59 -27.34 8.35
N GLY A 225 0.16 -27.08 7.28
CA GLY A 225 1.27 -27.93 6.85
C GLY A 225 2.44 -27.99 7.85
N ALA A 226 2.51 -27.06 8.81
CA ALA A 226 3.53 -27.06 9.87
C ALA A 226 3.19 -27.96 11.06
N ALA A 227 1.90 -28.29 11.24
CA ALA A 227 1.39 -29.00 12.42
C ALA A 227 1.35 -30.53 12.25
N ARG A 228 1.59 -31.07 11.05
CA ARG A 228 1.69 -32.52 10.84
C ARG A 228 3.06 -33.02 11.33
N PRO A 229 3.13 -33.83 12.42
CA PRO A 229 4.38 -34.44 12.86
C PRO A 229 4.86 -35.47 11.84
N ALA A 230 6.18 -35.67 11.77
CA ALA A 230 6.86 -36.62 10.88
C ALA A 230 6.68 -38.11 11.28
N THR A 231 5.59 -38.47 11.94
CA THR A 231 5.36 -39.84 12.45
C THR A 231 4.74 -40.81 11.44
N ASP A 232 4.34 -40.35 10.25
CA ASP A 232 3.68 -41.20 9.24
C ASP A 232 4.62 -41.72 8.12
N GLN A 233 5.95 -41.61 8.25
CA GLN A 233 6.90 -42.15 7.26
C GLN A 233 7.60 -43.45 7.67
N VAL A 234 7.12 -44.13 8.72
CA VAL A 234 7.57 -45.50 9.03
C VAL A 234 6.33 -46.39 9.11
N ARG A 235 5.88 -46.89 7.96
CA ARG A 235 5.15 -48.16 7.81
C ARG A 235 5.18 -48.62 6.37
#